data_AF-F0G1Y1-F1
#
_entry.id   AF-F0G1Y1-F1
#
_cell.length_a   1.000
_cell.length_b   1.000
_cell.length_c   1.000
_cell.angle_alpha   90.00
_cell.angle_beta   90.00
_cell.angle_gamma   90.00
#
_symmetry.space_group_name_H-M   'P 1'
#
loop_
_entity.id
_entity.type
_entity.pdbx_description
1 polymer ?
#
loop_
_entity_poly.entity_id
_entity_poly.type
_entity_poly.pdbx_seq_one_letter_code
_entity_poly.pdbx_strand_id
1 'polypeptide(L)' 'MNARLPEVSSVPARLALLRGAMVREDLAAYLVPSADPHLSEYLPERWQARRWLSGFTGSVGTLVVTADFA' A
#
# COMPACT_ATOMS: atom_id res chain seq x y z
N MET A 1 7.27 -7.20 18.80
CA MET A 1 6.52 -5.95 19.04
C MET A 1 5.56 -5.76 17.87
N ASN A 2 4.29 -6.10 18.06
CA ASN A 2 3.29 -5.90 17.01
C ASN A 2 2.89 -4.43 17.04
N ALA A 3 3.33 -3.65 16.06
CA ALA A 3 2.83 -2.30 15.85
C ALA A 3 1.29 -2.40 15.80
N ARG A 4 0.60 -1.76 16.73
CA ARG A 4 -0.86 -1.63 16.69
C ARG A 4 -1.19 -0.99 15.34
N LEU A 5 -1.75 -1.78 14.42
CA LEU A 5 -2.35 -1.22 13.22
C LEU A 5 -3.47 -0.30 13.70
N PRO A 6 -3.51 0.97 13.26
CA PRO A 6 -4.59 1.85 13.64
C PRO A 6 -5.92 1.23 13.22
N GLU A 7 -6.89 1.32 14.12
CA GLU A 7 -8.30 1.03 13.94
C GLU A 7 -8.77 1.41 12.52
N VAL A 8 -9.61 0.56 11.91
CA VAL A 8 -10.03 0.55 10.50
C VAL A 8 -10.04 1.95 9.87
N SER A 9 -8.90 2.35 9.30
CA SER A 9 -8.78 3.61 8.58
C SER A 9 -9.52 3.51 7.24
N SER A 10 -9.97 4.61 6.66
CA SER A 10 -10.49 4.60 5.30
C SER A 10 -9.34 4.54 4.28
N VAL A 11 -9.64 4.17 3.02
CA VAL A 11 -8.64 4.23 1.92
C VAL A 11 -8.01 5.64 1.82
N PRO A 12 -8.80 6.73 1.79
CA PRO A 12 -8.23 8.09 1.80
C PRO A 12 -7.30 8.37 2.98
N ALA A 13 -7.65 7.90 4.18
CA ALA A 13 -6.82 8.12 5.38
C ALA A 13 -5.46 7.42 5.28
N ARG A 14 -5.41 6.20 4.74
CA ARG A 14 -4.14 5.49 4.51
C ARG A 14 -3.28 6.16 3.44
N LEU A 15 -3.90 6.61 2.35
CA LEU A 15 -3.18 7.34 1.30
C LEU A 15 -2.62 8.67 1.82
N ALA A 16 -3.34 9.37 2.69
CA ALA A 16 -2.84 10.59 3.34
C ALA A 16 -1.60 10.31 4.22
N LEU A 17 -1.62 9.22 5.00
CA LEU A 17 -0.46 8.81 5.80
C LEU A 17 0.75 8.44 4.93
N LEU A 18 0.53 7.70 3.84
CA LEU A 18 1.57 7.34 2.88
C LEU A 18 2.18 8.58 2.22
N ARG A 19 1.35 9.51 1.73
CA ARG A 19 1.82 10.78 1.14
C ARG A 19 2.61 11.61 2.15
N GLY A 20 2.18 11.65 3.41
CA GLY A 20 2.94 12.29 4.48
C GLY A 20 4.32 11.66 4.70
N ALA A 21 4.45 10.33 4.54
CA ALA A 21 5.74 9.66 4.56
C ALA A 21 6.57 9.96 3.30
N MET A 22 5.96 9.94 2.11
CA MET A 22 6.63 10.27 0.85
C MET A 22 7.27 11.67 0.90
N VAL A 23 6.57 12.67 1.44
CA VAL A 23 7.12 14.03 1.59
C VAL A 23 8.33 14.07 2.51
N ARG A 24 8.32 13.32 3.63
CA ARG A 24 9.46 13.28 4.56
C ARG A 24 10.70 12.64 3.96
N GLU A 25 10.50 11.67 3.05
CA GLU A 25 11.57 10.90 2.41
C GLU A 25 11.93 11.42 1.01
N ASP A 26 11.39 12.58 0.59
CA ASP A 26 11.60 13.18 -0.74
C ASP A 26 11.25 12.25 -1.92
N LEU A 27 10.13 11.53 -1.81
CA LEU A 27 9.65 10.57 -2.82
C LEU A 27 8.56 11.16 -3.71
N ALA A 28 8.77 11.14 -5.03
CA ALA A 28 7.76 11.57 -6.00
C ALA A 28 6.61 10.56 -6.21
N ALA A 29 6.91 9.26 -6.06
CA ALA A 29 5.94 8.19 -6.25
C ALA A 29 6.27 6.97 -5.37
N TYR A 30 5.23 6.17 -5.07
CA TYR A 30 5.36 4.90 -4.37
C TYR A 30 4.69 3.79 -5.18
N LEU A 31 5.43 2.70 -5.42
CA LEU A 31 4.98 1.55 -6.21
C LEU A 31 4.63 0.38 -5.28
N VAL A 32 3.42 -0.17 -5.42
CA VAL A 32 2.97 -1.34 -4.65
C VAL A 32 2.62 -2.47 -5.61
N PRO A 33 3.56 -3.38 -5.91
CA PRO A 33 3.32 -4.52 -6.77
C PRO A 33 2.46 -5.58 -6.08
N SER A 34 1.94 -6.52 -6.87
CA SER A 34 1.38 -7.78 -6.37
C SER A 34 2.46 -8.85 -6.29
N ALA A 35 3.40 -8.66 -5.37
CA ALA A 35 4.51 -9.58 -5.20
C ALA A 35 4.93 -9.68 -3.75
N ASP A 36 5.33 -10.89 -3.35
CA ASP A 36 6.21 -11.10 -2.23
C ASP A 36 7.67 -11.20 -2.74
N PRO A 37 8.68 -11.32 -1.86
CA PRO A 37 10.07 -11.44 -2.27
C PRO A 37 10.41 -12.65 -3.16
N HIS A 38 9.47 -13.59 -3.32
CA HIS A 38 9.67 -14.82 -4.10
C HIS A 38 8.79 -14.88 -5.35
N LEU A 39 8.07 -13.79 -5.68
CA LEU A 39 7.13 -13.74 -6.80
C LEU A 39 6.09 -14.86 -6.76
N SER A 40 5.59 -15.17 -5.56
CA SER A 40 4.55 -16.19 -5.37
C SER A 40 3.30 -15.86 -6.20
N GLU A 41 2.67 -16.88 -6.77
CA GLU A 41 1.41 -16.75 -7.51
C GLU A 41 0.27 -16.25 -6.61
N TYR A 42 0.20 -16.76 -5.37
CA TYR A 42 -0.77 -16.34 -4.36
C TYR A 42 -0.07 -15.73 -3.15
N LEU A 43 -0.44 -14.50 -2.81
CA LEU A 43 0.20 -13.77 -1.73
C LEU A 43 -0.42 -14.09 -0.36
N PRO A 44 0.41 -14.44 0.64
CA PRO A 44 0.00 -14.44 2.04
C PRO A 44 -0.47 -13.03 2.47
N GLU A 45 -1.37 -12.96 3.44
CA GLU A 45 -1.99 -11.70 3.90
C GLU A 45 -0.98 -10.59 4.18
N ARG A 46 0.18 -10.93 4.79
CA ARG A 46 1.26 -9.99 5.10
C ARG A 46 1.77 -9.19 3.89
N TRP A 47 1.68 -9.75 2.68
CA TRP A 47 2.15 -9.13 1.44
C TRP A 47 1.02 -8.51 0.59
N GLN A 48 -0.22 -8.50 1.09
CA GLN A 48 -1.36 -7.92 0.37
C GLN A 48 -1.48 -6.39 0.59
N ALA A 49 -0.36 -5.67 0.61
CA ALA A 49 -0.30 -4.23 0.89
C ALA A 49 -1.16 -3.41 -0.10
N ARG A 50 -1.22 -3.80 -1.37
CA ARG A 50 -2.09 -3.18 -2.38
C ARG A 50 -3.56 -3.22 -1.93
N ARG A 51 -4.06 -4.39 -1.55
CA ARG A 51 -5.46 -4.54 -1.08
C ARG A 51 -5.70 -3.68 0.15
N TRP A 52 -4.76 -3.68 1.10
CA TRP A 52 -4.88 -2.86 2.30
C TRP A 52 -4.91 -1.36 1.95
N LEU A 53 -3.98 -0.86 1.13
CA LEU A 53 -3.88 0.56 0.75
C LEU A 53 -5.07 1.03 -0.07
N SER A 54 -5.46 0.32 -1.14
CA SER A 54 -6.46 0.81 -2.11
C SER A 54 -7.87 0.25 -1.94
N GLY A 55 -8.04 -0.84 -1.19
CA GLY A 55 -9.30 -1.59 -1.16
C GLY A 55 -9.55 -2.44 -2.41
N PHE A 56 -8.65 -2.43 -3.41
CA PHE A 56 -8.78 -3.28 -4.60
C PHE A 56 -8.60 -4.75 -4.23
N THR A 57 -9.61 -5.57 -4.53
CA THR A 57 -9.67 -6.98 -4.12
C THR A 57 -9.23 -7.97 -5.20
N GLY A 58 -9.00 -7.53 -6.43
CA GLY A 58 -8.51 -8.36 -7.54
C GLY A 58 -7.12 -8.93 -7.24
N SER A 59 -6.77 -10.06 -7.87
CA SER A 59 -5.52 -10.76 -7.61
C SER A 59 -4.30 -10.03 -8.20
N VAL A 60 -4.41 -9.52 -9.42
CA VAL A 60 -3.31 -8.95 -10.22
C VAL A 60 -3.49 -7.43 -10.41
N GLY A 61 -2.42 -6.67 -10.19
CA GLY A 61 -2.38 -5.22 -10.40
C GLY A 61 -1.26 -4.54 -9.64
N THR A 62 -0.87 -3.35 -10.08
CA THR A 62 0.14 -2.51 -9.41
C THR A 62 -0.51 -1.20 -9.01
N LEU A 63 -0.48 -0.87 -7.72
CA LEU A 63 -0.91 0.44 -7.25
C LEU A 63 0.27 1.41 -7.36
N VAL A 64 0.02 2.58 -7.94
CA VAL A 64 0.98 3.68 -8.02
C VAL A 64 0.38 4.85 -7.29
N VAL A 65 1.10 5.40 -6.32
CA VAL A 65 0.66 6.58 -5.56
C VAL A 65 1.59 7.74 -5.88
N THR A 66 1.03 8.86 -6.34
CA THR A 66 1.72 10.14 -6.48
C THR A 66 1.23 11.13 -5.42
N ALA A 67 1.74 12.36 -5.46
CA ALA A 67 1.33 13.44 -4.56
C ALA A 67 -0.19 13.70 -4.60
N ASP A 68 -0.82 13.51 -5.74
CA ASP A 68 -2.19 13.94 -6.05
C ASP A 68 -3.11 12.83 -6.59
N PHE A 69 -2.55 11.77 -7.19
CA PHE A 69 -3.31 10.68 -7.80
C PHE A 69 -2.94 9.30 -7.23
N ALA A 70 -3.85 8.33 -7.35
CA ALA A 70 -3.66 6.93 -6.97
C ALA A 70 -4.72 6.03 -7.62
#